data_AF-A0A2K5NXT4-F1
#
_entry.id   AF-A0A2K5NXT4-F1
#
_cell.length_a   1.000
_cell.length_b   1.000
_cell.length_c   1.000
_cell.angle_alpha   90.00
_cell.angle_beta   90.00
_cell.angle_gamma   90.00
#
_symmetry.space_group_name_H-M   'P 1'
#
loop_
_entity.id
_entity.type
_entity.pdbx_description
1 polymer ?
#
loop_
_entity_poly.entity_id
_entity_poly.type
_entity_poly.pdbx_seq_one_letter_code
_entity_poly.pdbx_strand_id
1 'polypeptide(L)'
;MFSTKVLLLAGLISTALAGPWANICVGKSSNEIRTCDRHGCGQYSAQRSQRPHQGVDILCSAGSTVYAPFTGMIVGQEKPYQNKNAINNGVRISGRGFCVKMFYIKPIKYKGPVKKGEKLGTLLPLQKVYPGIQSHVHIENCDLSDPTAYL
;
A
#
# COMPACT_ATOMS: atom_id res chain seq x y z
N MET A 1 -51.07 7.87 22.29
CA MET A 1 -50.17 8.73 21.48
C MET A 1 -48.87 7.96 21.27
N PHE A 2 -48.47 7.80 20.01
CA PHE A 2 -47.53 6.79 19.53
C PHE A 2 -46.08 7.01 20.04
N SER A 3 -45.48 5.96 20.59
CA SER A 3 -44.05 5.91 20.92
C SER A 3 -43.28 5.44 19.68
N THR A 4 -42.68 6.37 18.95
CA THR A 4 -41.77 6.07 17.83
C THR A 4 -40.44 5.58 18.36
N LYS A 5 -40.24 4.25 18.33
CA LYS A 5 -38.91 3.65 18.47
C LYS A 5 -38.12 3.92 17.19
N VAL A 6 -37.11 4.77 17.28
CA VAL A 6 -36.11 4.96 16.22
C VAL A 6 -35.25 3.70 16.15
N LEU A 7 -35.44 2.89 15.11
CA LEU A 7 -34.50 1.82 14.78
C LEU A 7 -33.27 2.44 14.12
N LEU A 8 -32.19 2.56 14.88
CA LEU A 8 -30.85 2.80 14.35
C LEU A 8 -30.37 1.51 13.67
N LEU A 9 -30.57 1.39 12.37
CA LEU A 9 -29.87 0.37 11.57
C LEU A 9 -28.40 0.77 11.46
N ALA A 10 -27.55 0.20 12.32
CA ALA A 10 -26.11 0.18 12.09
C ALA A 10 -25.84 -0.78 10.92
N GLY A 11 -25.64 -0.21 9.73
CA GLY A 11 -25.21 -0.98 8.56
C GLY A 11 -23.81 -1.53 8.78
N LEU A 12 -23.69 -2.82 9.08
CA LEU A 12 -22.45 -3.57 8.99
C LEU A 12 -22.01 -3.59 7.52
N ILE A 13 -21.08 -2.71 7.15
CA ILE A 13 -20.44 -2.76 5.85
C ILE A 13 -19.59 -4.03 5.85
N SER A 14 -20.14 -5.11 5.30
CA SER A 14 -19.45 -6.37 5.10
C SER A 14 -18.20 -6.11 4.26
N THR A 15 -17.03 -6.25 4.86
CA THR A 15 -15.72 -6.16 4.19
C THR A 15 -15.51 -7.30 3.20
N ALA A 16 -16.39 -8.30 3.19
CA ALA A 16 -16.29 -9.53 2.41
C ALA A 16 -16.52 -9.37 0.89
N LEU A 17 -16.98 -8.21 0.40
CA LEU A 17 -17.27 -7.99 -1.03
C LEU A 17 -16.11 -7.39 -1.83
N ALA A 18 -14.99 -7.04 -1.19
CA ALA A 18 -13.84 -6.53 -1.89
C ALA A 18 -12.91 -7.70 -2.26
N GLY A 19 -12.97 -8.14 -3.52
CA GLY A 19 -12.05 -9.15 -4.06
C GLY A 19 -10.56 -8.71 -3.96
N PRO A 20 -9.61 -9.60 -4.28
CA PRO A 20 -8.18 -9.35 -4.08
C PRO A 20 -7.72 -8.08 -4.80
N TRP A 21 -6.65 -7.46 -4.32
CA TRP A 21 -6.04 -6.31 -4.97
C TRP A 21 -5.54 -6.64 -6.37
N ALA A 22 -5.34 -5.60 -7.19
CA ALA A 22 -4.66 -5.77 -8.47
C ALA A 22 -3.17 -6.05 -8.24
N ASN A 23 -2.53 -6.67 -9.23
CA ASN A 23 -1.08 -6.77 -9.27
C ASN A 23 -0.47 -5.36 -9.31
N ILE A 24 0.35 -5.05 -8.31
CA ILE A 24 0.86 -3.71 -8.05
C ILE A 24 1.98 -3.34 -9.02
N CYS A 25 2.83 -4.30 -9.39
CA CYS A 25 3.98 -4.04 -10.25
C CYS A 25 3.74 -4.49 -11.69
N VAL A 26 4.16 -3.68 -12.66
CA VAL A 26 4.09 -4.05 -14.08
C VAL A 26 4.86 -5.34 -14.39
N GLY A 27 4.26 -6.19 -15.22
CA GLY A 27 4.84 -7.46 -15.67
C GLY A 27 4.80 -8.58 -14.63
N LYS A 28 4.25 -8.35 -13.44
CA LYS A 28 4.06 -9.38 -12.42
C LYS A 28 2.67 -10.02 -12.52
N SER A 29 2.61 -11.35 -12.46
CA SER A 29 1.36 -12.12 -12.46
C SER A 29 0.69 -12.20 -11.09
N SER A 30 1.41 -11.87 -10.02
CA SER A 30 0.92 -11.81 -8.64
C SER A 30 1.70 -10.79 -7.80
N ASN A 31 1.19 -10.44 -6.62
CA ASN A 31 1.87 -9.61 -5.63
C ASN A 31 2.86 -10.46 -4.80
N GLU A 32 4.01 -10.78 -5.38
CA GLU A 32 5.07 -11.54 -4.70
C GLU A 32 5.70 -10.72 -3.55
N ILE A 33 5.74 -11.30 -2.35
CA ILE A 33 6.33 -10.66 -1.17
C ILE A 33 7.86 -10.82 -1.20
N ARG A 34 8.57 -9.72 -0.94
CA ARG A 34 10.02 -9.72 -0.73
C ARG A 34 10.38 -10.69 0.38
N THR A 35 11.35 -11.57 0.09
CA THR A 35 11.91 -12.51 1.06
C THR A 35 12.94 -11.79 1.93
N CYS A 36 14.00 -12.48 2.39
CA CYS A 36 15.06 -11.85 3.16
C CYS A 36 16.24 -11.49 2.26
N ASP A 37 16.83 -10.32 2.53
CA ASP A 37 18.14 -9.93 2.02
C ASP A 37 18.96 -9.31 3.17
N ARG A 38 20.12 -8.74 2.86
CA ARG A 38 21.01 -8.15 3.87
C ARG A 38 20.41 -6.98 4.66
N HIS A 39 19.29 -6.42 4.21
CA HIS A 39 18.57 -5.33 4.88
C HIS A 39 17.35 -5.82 5.66
N GLY A 40 17.14 -7.13 5.77
CA GLY A 40 16.01 -7.75 6.46
C GLY A 40 14.99 -8.38 5.51
N CYS A 41 13.79 -8.66 6.02
CA CYS A 41 12.76 -9.41 5.31
C CYS A 41 11.49 -8.57 5.06
N GLY A 42 10.74 -8.90 4.00
CA GLY A 42 9.63 -8.09 3.50
C GLY A 42 8.23 -8.43 4.02
N GLN A 43 8.07 -9.50 4.80
CA GLN A 43 6.78 -9.93 5.35
C GLN A 43 6.25 -8.98 6.43
N TYR A 44 4.94 -8.97 6.65
CA TYR A 44 4.33 -8.29 7.78
C TYR A 44 4.92 -8.83 9.10
N SER A 45 5.09 -7.95 10.08
CA SER A 45 5.73 -8.23 11.38
C SER A 45 7.17 -8.77 11.32
N ALA A 46 7.85 -8.73 10.17
CA ALA A 46 9.27 -9.05 10.09
C ALA A 46 10.10 -8.18 11.05
N GLN A 47 11.14 -8.78 11.63
CA GLN A 47 11.98 -8.11 12.62
C GLN A 47 12.62 -6.83 12.03
N ARG A 48 12.66 -5.77 12.84
CA ARG A 48 13.44 -4.55 12.63
C ARG A 48 14.05 -4.10 13.96
N SER A 49 14.94 -3.11 13.93
CA SER A 49 15.68 -2.63 15.11
C SER A 49 14.80 -2.16 16.27
N GLN A 50 13.70 -1.43 16.01
CA GLN A 50 12.88 -0.84 17.07
C GLN A 50 11.45 -1.38 17.15
N ARG A 51 10.80 -1.56 15.99
CA ARG A 51 9.41 -2.01 15.90
C ARG A 51 9.24 -2.98 14.73
N PRO A 52 8.35 -3.99 14.83
CA PRO A 52 8.09 -4.91 13.72
C PRO A 52 7.69 -4.17 12.44
N HIS A 53 7.91 -4.81 11.29
CA HIS A 53 7.50 -4.30 9.99
C HIS A 53 5.97 -4.12 9.93
N GLN A 54 5.49 -2.89 9.71
CA GLN A 54 4.06 -2.53 9.79
C GLN A 54 3.30 -2.70 8.46
N GLY A 55 3.97 -3.27 7.46
CA GLY A 55 3.42 -3.46 6.13
C GLY A 55 4.05 -4.67 5.46
N VAL A 56 3.88 -4.75 4.15
CA VAL A 56 4.46 -5.79 3.31
C VAL A 56 5.24 -5.13 2.17
N ASP A 57 6.38 -5.71 1.83
CA ASP A 57 7.21 -5.27 0.73
C ASP A 57 6.89 -6.12 -0.51
N ILE A 58 6.24 -5.55 -1.52
CA ILE A 58 5.86 -6.24 -2.77
C ILE A 58 6.93 -6.05 -3.82
N LEU A 59 7.48 -7.15 -4.34
CA LEU A 59 8.57 -7.15 -5.30
C LEU A 59 8.23 -6.32 -6.54
N CYS A 60 9.08 -5.32 -6.81
CA CYS A 60 8.94 -4.47 -7.97
C CYS A 60 10.28 -3.85 -8.35
N SER A 61 10.63 -3.88 -9.64
CA SER A 61 11.92 -3.35 -10.10
C SER A 61 11.95 -1.82 -10.05
N ALA A 62 13.10 -1.24 -9.74
CA ALA A 62 13.27 0.22 -9.75
C ALA A 62 12.94 0.78 -11.14
N GLY A 63 12.19 1.89 -11.20
CA GLY A 63 11.72 2.48 -12.47
C GLY A 63 10.49 1.80 -13.08
N SER A 64 10.02 0.68 -12.52
CA SER A 64 8.79 0.02 -12.98
C SER A 64 7.55 0.89 -12.75
N THR A 65 6.57 0.73 -13.65
CA THR A 65 5.23 1.27 -13.42
C THR A 65 4.57 0.54 -12.25
N VAL A 66 3.97 1.33 -11.36
CA VAL A 66 3.18 0.85 -10.22
C VAL A 66 1.71 1.16 -10.46
N TYR A 67 0.84 0.19 -10.22
CA TYR A 67 -0.60 0.27 -10.39
C TYR A 67 -1.33 0.41 -9.04
N ALA A 68 -2.52 0.99 -9.07
CA ALA A 68 -3.36 1.09 -7.89
C ALA A 68 -3.98 -0.27 -7.53
N PRO A 69 -3.85 -0.72 -6.28
CA PRO A 69 -4.34 -2.03 -5.85
C PRO A 69 -5.87 -2.14 -5.90
N PHE A 70 -6.58 -1.03 -5.70
CA PHE A 70 -8.04 -0.98 -5.70
C PHE A 70 -8.56 0.37 -6.21
N THR A 71 -9.85 0.42 -6.54
CA THR A 71 -10.53 1.66 -6.93
C THR A 71 -10.81 2.52 -5.70
N GLY A 72 -10.44 3.80 -5.72
CA GLY A 72 -10.65 4.71 -4.61
C GLY A 72 -10.19 6.14 -4.90
N MET A 73 -9.79 6.83 -3.85
CA MET A 73 -9.29 8.19 -3.87
C MET A 73 -7.86 8.21 -3.34
N ILE A 74 -6.96 8.85 -4.08
CA ILE A 74 -5.69 9.31 -3.53
C ILE A 74 -6.01 10.47 -2.60
N VAL A 75 -5.75 10.28 -1.31
CA VAL A 75 -6.11 11.23 -0.24
C VAL A 75 -5.04 12.33 -0.10
N GLY A 76 -3.78 11.96 -0.31
CA GLY A 76 -2.66 12.88 -0.16
C GLY A 76 -1.30 12.21 -0.38
N GLN A 77 -0.27 13.05 -0.38
CA GLN A 77 1.11 12.58 -0.28
C GLN A 77 1.36 11.99 1.10
N GLU A 78 2.01 10.84 1.15
CA GLU A 78 2.48 10.21 2.38
C GLU A 78 3.96 9.88 2.21
N LYS A 79 4.80 10.19 3.20
CA LYS A 79 6.25 10.01 3.12
C LYS A 79 6.71 8.98 4.16
N PRO A 80 7.50 7.96 3.77
CA PRO A 80 7.99 6.95 4.70
C PRO A 80 9.00 7.50 5.73
N TYR A 81 9.68 8.61 5.41
CA TYR A 81 10.75 9.16 6.26
C TYR A 81 10.54 10.64 6.53
N GLN A 82 10.98 11.09 7.72
CA GLN A 82 11.05 12.51 8.06
C GLN A 82 12.14 13.22 7.24
N ASN A 83 13.29 12.55 7.06
CA ASN A 83 14.43 13.09 6.32
C ASN A 83 14.31 12.83 4.81
N LYS A 84 14.78 13.77 3.99
CA LYS A 84 14.76 13.62 2.53
C LYS A 84 15.78 12.58 2.08
N ASN A 85 15.37 11.69 1.18
CA ASN A 85 16.24 10.77 0.44
C ASN A 85 15.64 10.45 -0.93
N ALA A 86 16.35 9.66 -1.75
CA ALA A 86 15.96 9.39 -3.14
C ALA A 86 14.65 8.59 -3.31
N ILE A 87 14.13 7.97 -2.25
CA ILE A 87 12.89 7.18 -2.28
C ILE A 87 11.79 7.76 -1.36
N ASN A 88 12.00 8.93 -0.76
CA ASN A 88 11.10 9.48 0.26
C ASN A 88 9.83 10.12 -0.33
N ASN A 89 8.97 9.29 -0.90
CA ASN A 89 7.70 9.70 -1.48
C ASN A 89 6.70 8.53 -1.48
N GLY A 90 5.43 8.85 -1.66
CA GLY A 90 4.34 7.90 -1.60
C GLY A 90 2.99 8.58 -1.56
N VAL A 91 1.95 7.78 -1.41
CA VAL A 91 0.56 8.21 -1.38
C VAL A 91 -0.26 7.42 -0.37
N ARG A 92 -1.29 8.07 0.17
CA ARG A 92 -2.39 7.40 0.86
C ARG A 92 -3.57 7.23 -0.09
N ILE A 93 -4.14 6.03 -0.16
CA ILE A 93 -5.31 5.71 -0.98
C ILE A 93 -6.40 5.15 -0.07
N SER A 94 -7.64 5.63 -0.21
CA SER A 94 -8.80 5.08 0.50
C SER A 94 -9.97 4.84 -0.45
N GLY A 95 -10.73 3.77 -0.21
CA GLY A 95 -11.88 3.41 -1.02
C GLY A 95 -12.21 1.94 -0.94
N ARG A 96 -13.48 1.59 -1.22
CA ARG A 96 -13.96 0.18 -1.25
C ARG A 96 -13.68 -0.60 0.05
N GLY A 97 -13.68 0.09 1.20
CA GLY A 97 -13.39 -0.51 2.50
C GLY A 97 -11.90 -0.63 2.83
N PHE A 98 -11.01 -0.21 1.93
CA PHE A 98 -9.57 -0.20 2.16
C PHE A 98 -9.05 1.20 2.47
N CYS A 99 -7.97 1.26 3.24
CA CYS A 99 -7.12 2.43 3.40
C CYS A 99 -5.68 1.94 3.47
N VAL A 100 -4.85 2.36 2.51
CA VAL A 100 -3.44 1.97 2.45
C VAL A 100 -2.54 3.19 2.27
N LYS A 101 -1.32 3.08 2.76
CA LYS A 101 -0.21 3.93 2.34
C LYS A 101 0.72 3.10 1.46
N MET A 102 1.15 3.67 0.35
CA MET A 102 2.10 3.05 -0.57
C MET A 102 3.33 3.94 -0.71
N PHE A 103 4.50 3.40 -0.38
CA PHE A 103 5.76 4.13 -0.34
C PHE A 103 6.72 3.76 -1.47
N TYR A 104 7.74 4.60 -1.63
CA TYR A 104 8.80 4.52 -2.64
C TYR A 104 8.28 4.73 -4.06
N ILE A 105 7.17 5.44 -4.21
CA ILE A 105 6.55 5.71 -5.51
C ILE A 105 6.62 7.21 -5.80
N LYS A 106 6.95 7.58 -7.03
CA LYS A 106 6.64 8.90 -7.59
C LYS A 106 5.25 8.80 -8.23
N PRO A 107 4.19 9.26 -7.55
CA PRO A 107 2.84 9.14 -8.09
C PRO A 107 2.64 10.13 -9.24
N ILE A 108 1.71 9.81 -10.14
CA ILE A 108 1.34 10.73 -11.24
C ILE A 108 0.56 11.96 -10.72
N LYS A 109 -0.09 11.84 -9.56
CA LYS A 109 -0.84 12.89 -8.86
C LYS A 109 -0.94 12.55 -7.37
N TYR A 110 -1.13 13.57 -6.52
CA TYR A 110 -1.22 13.38 -5.06
C TYR A 110 -2.64 13.45 -4.50
N LYS A 111 -3.64 13.76 -5.33
CA LYS A 111 -5.06 13.78 -4.95
C LYS A 111 -5.92 13.35 -6.13
N GLY A 112 -7.11 12.82 -5.82
CA GLY A 112 -8.14 12.54 -6.81
C GLY A 112 -8.41 11.04 -7.03
N PRO A 113 -9.38 10.70 -7.89
CA PRO A 113 -9.83 9.32 -8.08
C PRO A 113 -8.77 8.48 -8.79
N VAL A 114 -8.77 7.18 -8.49
CA VAL A 114 -7.96 6.16 -9.17
C VAL A 114 -8.75 4.86 -9.26
N LYS A 115 -8.64 4.14 -10.38
CA LYS A 115 -9.27 2.83 -10.58
C LYS A 115 -8.30 1.69 -10.26
N LYS A 116 -8.85 0.54 -9.84
CA LYS A 116 -8.09 -0.70 -9.69
C LYS A 116 -7.32 -1.00 -10.99
N GLY A 117 -6.01 -1.22 -10.89
CA GLY A 117 -5.14 -1.47 -12.04
C GLY A 117 -4.74 -0.23 -12.85
N GLU A 118 -5.23 0.97 -12.49
CA GLU A 118 -4.79 2.21 -13.13
C GLU A 118 -3.35 2.54 -12.71
N LYS A 119 -2.58 3.15 -13.63
CA LYS A 119 -1.23 3.63 -13.34
C LYS A 119 -1.28 4.62 -12.16
N LEU A 120 -0.61 4.25 -11.07
CA LEU A 120 -0.46 5.08 -9.89
C LEU A 120 0.81 5.93 -9.97
N GLY A 121 1.90 5.37 -10.49
CA GLY A 121 3.19 6.04 -10.53
C GLY A 121 4.33 5.16 -11.01
N THR A 122 5.53 5.53 -10.59
CA THR A 122 6.78 4.82 -10.90
C THR A 122 7.56 4.54 -9.63
N LEU A 123 8.10 3.33 -9.50
CA LEU A 123 8.94 2.97 -8.36
C LEU A 123 10.25 3.77 -8.37
N LEU A 124 10.57 4.38 -7.24
CA LEU A 124 11.78 5.16 -7.01
C LEU A 124 13.04 4.26 -6.91
N PRO A 125 14.26 4.82 -7.03
CA PRO A 125 15.47 4.02 -7.13
C PRO A 125 15.93 3.48 -5.76
N LEU A 126 15.31 2.40 -5.27
CA LEU A 126 15.67 1.78 -3.98
C LEU A 126 17.15 1.44 -3.85
N GLN A 127 17.80 1.00 -4.93
CA GLN A 127 19.23 0.66 -4.93
C GLN A 127 20.14 1.84 -4.57
N LYS A 128 19.69 3.10 -4.72
CA LYS A 128 20.46 4.28 -4.31
C LYS A 128 20.46 4.50 -2.80
N VAL A 129 19.47 3.98 -2.09
CA VAL A 129 19.33 4.14 -0.64
C VAL A 129 19.73 2.85 0.07
N TYR A 130 19.35 1.70 -0.49
CA TYR A 130 19.65 0.37 0.01
C TYR A 130 20.22 -0.50 -1.12
N PRO A 131 21.53 -0.37 -1.45
CA PRO A 131 22.14 -1.22 -2.46
C PRO A 131 22.00 -2.70 -2.07
N GLY A 132 21.65 -3.58 -3.01
CA GLY A 132 21.46 -5.02 -2.74
C GLY A 132 20.15 -5.39 -2.04
N ILE A 133 19.22 -4.44 -1.86
CA ILE A 133 17.86 -4.76 -1.42
C ILE A 133 17.08 -5.40 -2.57
N GLN A 134 16.20 -6.35 -2.27
CA GLN A 134 15.18 -6.76 -3.23
C GLN A 134 14.24 -5.57 -3.43
N SER A 135 14.23 -4.97 -4.62
CA SER A 135 13.45 -3.75 -4.87
C SER A 135 11.95 -4.03 -4.75
N HIS A 136 11.22 -3.12 -4.12
CA HIS A 136 9.84 -3.34 -3.72
C HIS A 136 9.06 -2.03 -3.58
N VAL A 137 7.74 -2.14 -3.66
CA VAL A 137 6.79 -1.17 -3.10
C VAL A 137 6.49 -1.59 -1.67
N HIS A 138 6.64 -0.70 -0.71
CA HIS A 138 6.13 -0.95 0.64
C HIS A 138 4.67 -0.51 0.72
N ILE A 139 3.79 -1.40 1.17
CA ILE A 139 2.36 -1.14 1.37
C ILE A 139 1.96 -1.49 2.80
N GLU A 140 1.29 -0.57 3.48
CA GLU A 140 0.74 -0.78 4.83
C GLU A 140 -0.72 -0.33 4.88
N ASN A 141 -1.56 -1.05 5.65
CA ASN A 141 -2.89 -0.55 5.98
C ASN A 141 -2.77 0.70 6.85
N CYS A 142 -3.70 1.64 6.72
CA CYS A 142 -3.67 2.90 7.48
C CYS A 142 -3.72 2.69 9.00
N ASP A 143 -4.35 1.60 9.45
CA ASP A 143 -4.47 1.18 10.85
C ASP A 143 -3.36 0.20 11.29
N LEU A 144 -2.38 -0.06 10.40
CA LEU A 144 -1.24 -0.95 10.61
C LEU A 144 -1.61 -2.44 10.77
N SER A 145 -2.85 -2.83 10.46
CA SER A 145 -3.23 -4.24 10.37
C SER A 145 -2.51 -4.95 9.21
N ASP A 146 -2.43 -6.28 9.28
CA ASP A 146 -1.77 -7.10 8.25
C ASP A 146 -2.50 -7.01 6.90
N PRO A 147 -1.87 -6.48 5.83
CA PRO A 147 -2.50 -6.37 4.52
C PRO A 147 -2.41 -7.66 3.69
N THR A 148 -1.73 -8.71 4.17
CA THR A 148 -1.37 -9.90 3.37
C THR A 148 -2.58 -10.61 2.77
N ALA A 149 -3.72 -10.63 3.46
CA ALA A 149 -4.95 -11.29 2.98
C ALA A 149 -5.57 -10.63 1.75
N TYR A 150 -5.15 -9.41 1.39
CA TYR A 150 -5.68 -8.67 0.25
C TYR A 150 -4.79 -8.73 -1.00
N LEU A 151 -3.58 -9.29 -0.89
CA LEU A 151 -2.59 -9.31 -1.97
C LEU A 151 -2.98 -10.19 -3.15
#